data_AF-A0A839BZN8-F1
#
_entry.id   AF-A0A839BZN8-F1
#
_cell.length_a   1.000
_cell.length_b   1.000
_cell.length_c   1.000
_cell.angle_alpha   90.00
_cell.angle_beta   90.00
_cell.angle_gamma   90.00
#
_symmetry.space_group_name_H-M   'P 1'
#
loop_
_entity.id
_entity.type
_entity.pdbx_description
1 polymer ?
#
loop_
_entity_poly.entity_id
_entity_poly.type
_entity_poly.pdbx_seq_one_letter_code
_entity_poly.pdbx_strand_id
1 'polypeptide(L)'
;MLAMCYVGLRFLHFGALMLIFGNALYSVWFAPSSLQRLMSRRFQSQQRMAALISLVTALLMFTLQGGLMGNGWGDVVNPDIWRSVLGTQFGSVWLWQIILAALTAGTAWLAPHKGSRLLLLAMGQFVLLAGVGHATMNEGAVGALQRLNHALHVLCAATWLGGLLPLLFCMRLAKGQWQPAAIYTMMRFSRVGHYAVAGVVLTGVFNALFILGIDIPWQARYVQFLLFKCALVALMVVIALANRYFLVPRFRAQSGREQQIFIRMTHAEVVLGALVLATVSLFATWEPF
;
A
#
# COMPACT_ATOMS: atom_id res chain seq x y z
N MET A 1 -13.00 -21.81 -2.23
CA MET A 1 -13.73 -20.52 -2.26
C MET A 1 -13.26 -19.58 -1.15
N LEU A 2 -13.23 -20.03 0.11
CA LEU A 2 -12.84 -19.22 1.27
C LEU A 2 -11.48 -18.49 1.12
N ALA A 3 -10.43 -19.21 0.71
CA ALA A 3 -9.11 -18.64 0.47
C ALA A 3 -9.12 -17.52 -0.59
N MET A 4 -9.90 -17.68 -1.67
CA MET A 4 -10.01 -16.66 -2.71
C MET A 4 -10.72 -15.40 -2.21
N CYS A 5 -11.75 -15.54 -1.36
CA CYS A 5 -12.38 -14.41 -0.69
C CYS A 5 -11.37 -13.67 0.19
N TYR A 6 -10.57 -14.40 0.97
CA TYR A 6 -9.53 -13.82 1.82
C TYR A 6 -8.48 -13.05 1.00
N VAL A 7 -8.02 -13.62 -0.14
CA VAL A 7 -7.12 -12.95 -1.08
C VAL A 7 -7.72 -11.66 -1.65
N GLY A 8 -9.00 -11.69 -2.04
CA GLY A 8 -9.72 -10.51 -2.52
C GLY A 8 -9.82 -9.41 -1.46
N LEU A 9 -10.11 -9.77 -0.21
CA LEU A 9 -10.15 -8.81 0.90
C LEU A 9 -8.76 -8.24 1.21
N ARG A 10 -7.70 -9.05 1.16
CA ARG A 10 -6.32 -8.54 1.28
C ARG A 10 -6.05 -7.46 0.24
N PHE A 11 -6.33 -7.73 -1.03
CA PHE A 11 -6.15 -6.76 -2.10
C PHE A 11 -6.88 -5.44 -1.82
N LEU A 12 -8.16 -5.53 -1.43
CA LEU A 12 -8.96 -4.35 -1.08
C LEU A 12 -8.43 -3.62 0.15
N HIS A 13 -8.01 -4.34 1.20
CA HIS A 13 -7.48 -3.76 2.44
C HIS A 13 -6.19 -2.99 2.20
N PHE A 14 -5.21 -3.60 1.53
CA PHE A 14 -3.94 -2.96 1.19
C PHE A 14 -4.15 -1.78 0.23
N GLY A 15 -4.99 -1.94 -0.80
CA GLY A 15 -5.31 -0.86 -1.73
C GLY A 15 -5.94 0.34 -1.02
N ALA A 16 -6.92 0.10 -0.15
CA ALA A 16 -7.56 1.15 0.65
C ALA A 16 -6.56 1.86 1.58
N LEU A 17 -5.72 1.11 2.29
CA LEU A 17 -4.67 1.67 3.16
C LEU A 17 -3.67 2.53 2.39
N MET A 18 -3.21 2.07 1.22
CA MET A 18 -2.30 2.85 0.36
C MET A 18 -2.95 4.15 -0.12
N LEU A 19 -4.24 4.13 -0.45
CA LEU A 19 -4.97 5.34 -0.82
C LEU A 19 -5.11 6.31 0.36
N ILE A 20 -5.41 5.83 1.57
CA ILE A 20 -5.48 6.66 2.78
C ILE A 20 -4.13 7.32 3.03
N PHE A 21 -3.08 6.50 3.06
CA PHE A 21 -1.72 6.93 3.33
C PHE A 21 -1.22 7.95 2.31
N GLY A 22 -1.33 7.66 1.00
CA GLY A 22 -0.83 8.54 -0.05
C GLY A 22 -1.52 9.90 -0.11
N ASN A 23 -2.86 9.92 0.03
CA ASN A 23 -3.63 11.16 0.10
C ASN A 23 -3.25 11.98 1.35
N ALA A 24 -3.07 11.33 2.50
CA ALA A 24 -2.66 11.99 3.73
C ALA A 24 -1.22 12.53 3.65
N LEU A 25 -0.30 11.74 3.10
CA LEU A 25 1.11 12.11 2.88
C LEU A 25 1.23 13.36 2.00
N TYR A 26 0.49 13.41 0.89
CA TYR A 26 0.45 14.60 0.04
C TYR A 26 -0.07 15.82 0.77
N SER A 27 -1.14 15.66 1.55
CA SER A 27 -1.78 16.78 2.24
C SER A 27 -0.95 17.30 3.42
N VAL A 28 -0.14 16.46 4.06
CA VAL A 28 0.63 16.82 5.27
C VAL A 28 2.05 17.25 4.92
N TRP A 29 2.71 16.54 4.00
CA TRP A 29 4.15 16.66 3.81
C TRP A 29 4.55 17.28 2.47
N PHE A 30 3.78 17.05 1.41
CA PHE A 30 4.16 17.53 0.07
C PHE A 30 3.50 18.85 -0.33
N ALA A 31 2.22 19.03 -0.04
CA ALA A 31 1.45 20.20 -0.48
C ALA A 31 1.71 21.42 0.42
N PRO A 32 1.89 22.63 -0.15
CA PRO A 32 1.90 23.86 0.64
C PRO A 32 0.50 24.15 1.23
N SER A 33 0.44 24.98 2.28
CA SER A 33 -0.80 25.27 3.04
C SER A 33 -1.98 25.74 2.18
N SER A 34 -1.69 26.40 1.06
CA SER A 34 -2.69 26.86 0.09
C SER A 34 -3.37 25.70 -0.65
N LEU A 35 -2.59 24.68 -1.05
CA LEU A 35 -3.08 23.50 -1.77
C LEU A 35 -3.59 22.40 -0.82
N GLN A 36 -3.08 22.34 0.41
CA GLN A 36 -3.47 21.37 1.44
C GLN A 36 -4.99 21.37 1.69
N ARG A 37 -5.61 22.54 1.81
CA ARG A 37 -7.07 22.66 2.02
C ARG A 37 -7.87 22.12 0.84
N LEU A 38 -7.44 22.43 -0.39
CA LEU A 38 -8.08 21.94 -1.61
C LEU A 38 -7.99 20.42 -1.72
N MET A 39 -6.80 19.86 -1.52
CA MET A 39 -6.58 18.40 -1.56
C MET A 39 -7.39 17.69 -0.48
N SER A 40 -7.39 18.22 0.75
CA SER A 40 -8.14 17.64 1.86
C SER A 40 -9.63 17.58 1.59
N ARG A 41 -10.22 18.64 1.02
CA ARG A 41 -11.64 18.65 0.61
C ARG A 41 -11.89 17.70 -0.57
N ARG A 42 -11.04 17.74 -1.59
CA ARG A 42 -11.23 16.93 -2.82
C ARG A 42 -11.16 15.43 -2.53
N PHE A 43 -10.24 15.01 -1.67
CA PHE A 43 -10.02 13.62 -1.31
C PHE A 43 -10.82 13.17 -0.08
N GLN A 44 -11.62 14.03 0.54
CA GLN A 44 -12.40 13.69 1.74
C GLN A 44 -13.32 12.49 1.52
N SER A 45 -14.12 12.50 0.44
CA SER A 45 -15.02 11.39 0.11
C SER A 45 -14.25 10.09 -0.15
N GLN A 46 -13.13 10.18 -0.88
CA GLN A 46 -12.26 9.03 -1.15
C GLN A 46 -11.62 8.49 0.14
N GLN A 47 -11.17 9.37 1.04
CA GLN A 47 -10.62 9.01 2.35
C GLN A 47 -11.66 8.30 3.22
N ARG A 48 -12.90 8.81 3.26
CA ARG A 48 -14.01 8.18 3.99
C ARG A 48 -14.33 6.79 3.47
N MET A 49 -14.44 6.65 2.16
CA MET A 49 -14.72 5.37 1.51
C MET A 49 -13.57 4.38 1.72
N ALA A 50 -12.32 4.80 1.51
CA ALA A 50 -11.16 3.95 1.74
C ALA A 50 -11.04 3.53 3.21
N ALA A 51 -11.29 4.44 4.17
CA ALA A 51 -11.28 4.09 5.59
C ALA A 51 -12.39 3.09 5.96
N LEU A 52 -13.59 3.24 5.39
CA LEU A 52 -14.67 2.29 5.57
C LEU A 52 -14.32 0.91 4.97
N ILE A 53 -13.79 0.88 3.74
CA ILE A 53 -13.32 -0.35 3.10
C ILE A 53 -12.24 -1.01 3.95
N SER A 54 -11.27 -0.24 4.47
CA SER A 54 -10.21 -0.74 5.34
C SER A 54 -10.77 -1.40 6.61
N LEU A 55 -11.75 -0.77 7.26
CA LEU A 55 -12.42 -1.32 8.44
C LEU A 55 -13.22 -2.60 8.12
N VAL A 56 -14.06 -2.56 7.09
CA VAL A 56 -14.89 -3.71 6.70
C VAL A 56 -14.02 -4.89 6.28
N THR A 57 -12.99 -4.65 5.46
CA THR A 57 -12.04 -5.69 5.06
C THR A 57 -11.25 -6.24 6.25
N ALA A 58 -10.84 -5.41 7.21
CA ALA A 58 -10.17 -5.89 8.43
C ALA A 58 -11.08 -6.83 9.25
N LEU A 59 -12.34 -6.45 9.46
CA LEU A 59 -13.32 -7.27 10.17
C LEU A 59 -13.58 -8.60 9.44
N LEU A 60 -13.83 -8.54 8.13
CA LEU A 60 -14.11 -9.74 7.33
C LEU A 60 -12.89 -10.65 7.20
N MET A 61 -11.67 -10.10 7.11
CA MET A 61 -10.46 -10.93 7.09
C MET A 61 -10.26 -11.66 8.41
N PHE A 62 -10.59 -11.05 9.55
CA PHE A 62 -10.52 -11.70 10.86
C PHE A 62 -11.46 -12.92 10.93
N THR A 63 -12.71 -12.76 10.49
CA THR A 63 -13.69 -13.85 10.51
C THR A 63 -13.34 -14.94 9.49
N LEU A 64 -12.91 -14.56 8.28
CA LEU A 64 -12.43 -15.53 7.28
C LEU A 64 -11.18 -16.28 7.74
N GLN A 65 -10.29 -15.65 8.50
CA GLN A 65 -9.15 -16.34 9.10
C GLN A 65 -9.60 -17.47 10.03
N GLY A 66 -10.65 -17.23 10.82
CA GLY A 66 -11.27 -18.28 11.65
C GLY A 66 -11.73 -19.49 10.83
N GLY A 67 -12.42 -19.25 9.72
CA GLY A 67 -12.82 -20.33 8.81
C GLY A 67 -11.65 -21.04 8.12
N LEU A 68 -10.54 -20.33 7.83
CA LEU A 68 -9.33 -20.91 7.23
C LEU A 68 -8.55 -21.77 8.23
N MET A 69 -8.61 -21.46 9.52
CA MET A 69 -7.96 -22.21 10.59
C MET A 69 -8.85 -23.35 11.14
N GLY A 70 -10.16 -23.25 10.94
CA GLY A 70 -11.14 -24.26 11.32
C GLY A 70 -11.58 -25.14 10.15
N ASN A 71 -12.84 -25.52 10.15
CA ASN A 71 -13.46 -26.48 9.21
C ASN A 71 -14.19 -25.79 8.03
N GLY A 72 -13.88 -24.52 7.74
CA GLY A 72 -14.44 -23.78 6.62
C GLY A 72 -15.54 -22.78 7.00
N TRP A 73 -16.59 -22.66 6.18
CA TRP A 73 -17.54 -21.55 6.24
C TRP A 73 -18.35 -21.46 7.55
N GLY A 74 -18.66 -22.58 8.19
CA GLY A 74 -19.37 -22.58 9.48
C GLY A 74 -18.58 -21.87 10.58
N ASP A 75 -17.25 -21.98 10.53
CA ASP A 75 -16.35 -21.41 11.54
C ASP A 75 -16.04 -19.93 11.31
N VAL A 76 -16.44 -19.37 10.15
CA VAL A 76 -16.32 -17.94 9.87
C VAL A 76 -17.18 -17.12 10.83
N VAL A 77 -18.35 -17.62 11.21
CA VAL A 77 -19.31 -16.92 12.08
C VAL A 77 -19.37 -17.47 13.50
N ASN A 78 -18.47 -18.39 13.85
CA ASN A 78 -18.47 -19.07 15.13
C ASN A 78 -17.70 -18.24 16.20
N PRO A 79 -18.38 -17.74 17.26
CA PRO A 79 -17.73 -16.92 18.30
C PRO A 79 -16.67 -17.67 19.11
N ASP A 80 -16.75 -19.00 19.20
CA ASP A 80 -15.74 -19.81 19.89
C ASP A 80 -14.44 -19.83 19.08
N ILE A 81 -14.55 -19.97 17.76
CA ILE A 81 -13.40 -19.88 16.85
C ILE A 81 -12.80 -18.47 16.88
N TRP A 82 -13.61 -17.41 16.96
CA TRP A 82 -13.08 -16.05 17.09
C TRP A 82 -12.24 -15.88 18.35
N ARG A 83 -12.68 -16.46 19.49
CA ARG A 83 -11.90 -16.47 20.73
C ARG A 83 -10.59 -17.25 20.57
N SER A 84 -10.63 -18.40 19.90
CA SER A 84 -9.41 -19.17 19.58
C SER A 84 -8.45 -18.38 18.69
N VAL A 85 -8.94 -17.70 17.65
CA VAL A 85 -8.11 -16.87 16.76
C VAL A 85 -7.46 -15.72 17.54
N LEU A 86 -8.18 -15.04 18.44
CA LEU A 86 -7.63 -13.98 19.29
C LEU A 86 -6.47 -14.46 20.19
N GLY A 87 -6.46 -15.73 20.56
CA GLY A 87 -5.37 -16.35 21.32
C GLY A 87 -4.09 -16.59 20.51
N THR A 88 -4.13 -16.40 19.18
CA THR A 88 -2.96 -16.58 18.31
C THR A 88 -2.19 -15.28 18.09
N GLN A 89 -0.94 -15.39 17.64
CA GLN A 89 -0.15 -14.24 17.21
C GLN A 89 -0.84 -13.42 16.11
N PHE A 90 -1.51 -14.09 15.15
CA PHE A 90 -2.31 -13.40 14.14
C PHE A 90 -3.41 -12.57 14.79
N GLY A 91 -4.21 -13.18 15.68
CA GLY A 91 -5.38 -12.52 16.27
C GLY A 91 -5.01 -11.32 17.13
N SER A 92 -3.92 -11.40 17.90
CA SER A 92 -3.46 -10.30 18.75
C SER A 92 -3.05 -9.06 17.92
N VAL A 93 -2.30 -9.26 16.83
CA VAL A 93 -1.91 -8.18 15.92
C VAL A 93 -3.11 -7.65 15.13
N TRP A 94 -3.98 -8.55 14.68
CA TRP A 94 -5.14 -8.18 13.85
C TRP A 94 -6.22 -7.46 14.65
N LEU A 95 -6.36 -7.70 15.95
CA LEU A 95 -7.21 -6.91 16.83
C LEU A 95 -6.79 -5.44 16.83
N TRP A 96 -5.49 -5.17 16.97
CA TRP A 96 -4.97 -3.80 16.86
C TRP A 96 -5.17 -3.22 15.46
N GLN A 97 -5.08 -4.04 14.41
CA GLN A 97 -5.38 -3.62 13.04
C GLN A 97 -6.84 -3.16 12.89
N ILE A 98 -7.80 -3.88 13.49
CA ILE A 98 -9.22 -3.51 13.51
C ILE A 98 -9.43 -2.21 14.31
N ILE A 99 -8.82 -2.10 15.50
CA ILE A 99 -8.92 -0.90 16.34
C ILE A 99 -8.39 0.33 15.58
N LEU A 100 -7.21 0.22 14.98
CA LEU A 100 -6.65 1.32 14.19
C LEU A 100 -7.51 1.63 12.97
N ALA A 101 -8.06 0.63 12.27
CA ALA A 101 -8.96 0.87 11.14
C ALA A 101 -10.25 1.59 11.58
N ALA A 102 -10.79 1.26 12.76
CA ALA A 102 -11.95 1.94 13.33
C ALA A 102 -11.63 3.40 13.71
N LEU A 103 -10.47 3.65 14.30
CA LEU A 103 -9.98 5.01 14.57
C LEU A 103 -9.74 5.80 13.27
N THR A 104 -9.20 5.15 12.23
CA THR A 104 -9.01 5.74 10.90
C THR A 104 -10.36 6.10 10.28
N ALA A 105 -11.35 5.22 10.35
CA ALA A 105 -12.71 5.51 9.90
C ALA A 105 -13.34 6.66 10.69
N GLY A 106 -13.31 6.62 12.03
CA GLY A 106 -13.82 7.70 12.88
C GLY A 106 -13.17 9.05 12.54
N THR A 107 -11.84 9.09 12.43
CA THR A 107 -11.12 10.33 12.08
C THR A 107 -11.38 10.81 10.65
N ALA A 108 -11.61 9.91 9.70
CA ALA A 108 -11.99 10.25 8.33
C ALA A 108 -13.43 10.80 8.21
N TRP A 109 -14.30 10.51 9.18
CA TRP A 109 -15.69 10.97 9.22
C TRP A 109 -15.92 12.19 10.12
N LEU A 110 -15.11 12.38 11.17
CA LEU A 110 -15.16 13.55 12.07
C LEU A 110 -14.49 14.80 11.48
N ALA A 111 -15.23 15.91 11.38
CA ALA A 111 -14.68 17.20 11.02
C ALA A 111 -14.20 17.99 12.26
N PRO A 112 -13.11 18.77 12.19
CA PRO A 112 -12.20 18.95 11.04
C PRO A 112 -11.18 17.81 10.92
N HIS A 113 -11.02 17.27 9.71
CA HIS A 113 -10.04 16.22 9.42
C HIS A 113 -8.62 16.78 9.48
N LYS A 114 -7.78 16.25 10.37
CA LYS A 114 -6.34 16.52 10.35
C LYS A 114 -5.64 15.41 9.58
N GLY A 115 -5.13 15.72 8.39
CA GLY A 115 -4.43 14.74 7.55
C GLY A 115 -3.28 14.04 8.27
N SER A 116 -2.63 14.71 9.23
CA SER A 116 -1.54 14.12 10.03
C SER A 116 -2.00 12.95 10.88
N ARG A 117 -3.22 12.98 11.42
CA ARG A 117 -3.78 11.86 12.19
C ARG A 117 -4.02 10.65 11.30
N LEU A 118 -4.61 10.85 10.12
CA LEU A 118 -4.82 9.78 9.15
C LEU A 118 -3.49 9.17 8.68
N LEU A 119 -2.47 10.02 8.47
CA LEU A 119 -1.14 9.55 8.11
C LEU A 119 -0.54 8.65 9.20
N LEU A 120 -0.55 9.10 10.46
CA LEU A 120 -0.02 8.32 11.59
C LEU A 120 -0.78 7.01 11.81
N LEU A 121 -2.11 7.03 11.71
CA LEU A 121 -2.92 5.82 11.84
C LEU A 121 -2.64 4.82 10.70
N ALA A 122 -2.55 5.30 9.45
CA ALA A 122 -2.19 4.45 8.32
C ALA A 122 -0.75 3.91 8.43
N MET A 123 0.20 4.70 8.92
CA MET A 123 1.56 4.23 9.23
C MET A 123 1.54 3.12 10.28
N GLY A 124 0.81 3.30 11.38
CA GLY A 124 0.65 2.29 12.42
C GLY A 124 0.07 0.99 11.86
N GLN A 125 -0.95 1.09 11.01
CA GLN A 125 -1.53 -0.08 10.33
C GLN A 125 -0.54 -0.80 9.42
N PHE A 126 0.34 -0.09 8.70
CA PHE A 126 1.39 -0.74 7.91
C PHE A 126 2.48 -1.39 8.76
N VAL A 127 2.83 -0.78 9.89
CA VAL A 127 3.79 -1.38 10.83
C VAL A 127 3.22 -2.65 11.47
N LEU A 128 1.94 -2.64 11.86
CA LEU A 128 1.28 -3.84 12.40
C LEU A 128 1.25 -5.00 11.40
N LEU A 129 1.09 -4.71 10.11
CA LEU A 129 1.11 -5.74 9.07
C LEU A 129 2.44 -6.50 8.98
N ALA A 130 3.54 -5.95 9.50
CA ALA A 130 4.80 -6.68 9.62
C ALA A 130 4.79 -7.74 10.75
N GLY A 131 3.81 -7.71 11.65
CA GLY A 131 3.61 -8.71 12.70
C GLY A 131 2.84 -9.95 12.25
N VAL A 132 2.63 -10.15 10.94
CA VAL A 132 1.77 -11.22 10.42
C VAL A 132 2.40 -11.89 9.19
N GLY A 133 2.06 -13.17 8.95
CA GLY A 133 2.44 -13.92 7.76
C GLY A 133 3.93 -14.23 7.72
N HIS A 134 4.52 -14.29 6.53
CA HIS A 134 5.92 -14.68 6.36
C HIS A 134 6.93 -13.76 7.06
N ALA A 135 6.54 -12.56 7.47
CA ALA A 135 7.40 -11.65 8.23
C ALA A 135 7.68 -12.12 9.68
N THR A 136 6.93 -13.10 10.19
CA THR A 136 7.13 -13.68 11.53
C THR A 136 7.72 -15.08 11.50
N MET A 137 8.34 -15.49 10.38
CA MET A 137 8.96 -16.83 10.25
C MET A 137 10.19 -16.99 11.13
N ASN A 138 10.98 -15.92 11.30
CA ASN A 138 12.17 -15.93 12.14
C ASN A 138 11.88 -15.35 13.54
N GLU A 139 12.57 -15.88 14.55
CA GLU A 139 12.50 -15.41 15.93
C GLU A 139 13.72 -14.56 16.34
N GLY A 140 13.71 -14.03 17.56
CA GLY A 140 14.82 -13.27 18.13
C GLY A 140 15.17 -11.99 17.34
N ALA A 141 16.47 -11.67 17.29
CA ALA A 141 16.97 -10.47 16.63
C ALA A 141 16.75 -10.49 15.11
N VAL A 142 16.90 -11.66 14.47
CA VAL A 142 16.66 -11.85 13.03
C VAL A 142 15.18 -11.61 12.71
N GLY A 143 14.28 -12.15 13.52
CA GLY A 143 12.85 -11.88 13.41
C GLY A 143 12.50 -10.40 13.54
N ALA A 144 13.12 -9.69 14.50
CA ALA A 144 12.91 -8.25 14.65
C ALA A 144 13.37 -7.46 13.41
N LEU A 145 14.52 -7.81 12.84
CA LEU A 145 15.03 -7.21 11.60
C LEU A 145 14.13 -7.50 10.41
N GLN A 146 13.63 -8.73 10.28
CA GLN A 146 12.71 -9.10 9.21
C GLN A 146 11.41 -8.29 9.28
N ARG A 147 10.81 -8.14 10.47
CA ARG A 147 9.62 -7.32 10.67
C ARG A 147 9.88 -5.85 10.36
N LEU A 148 11.00 -5.30 10.83
CA LEU A 148 11.39 -3.92 10.51
C LEU A 148 11.56 -3.73 9.00
N ASN A 149 12.26 -4.64 8.32
CA ASN A 149 12.44 -4.61 6.88
C ASN A 149 11.10 -4.71 6.14
N HIS A 150 10.17 -5.55 6.60
CA HIS A 150 8.84 -5.66 6.02
C HIS A 150 8.02 -4.37 6.21
N ALA A 151 8.03 -3.78 7.40
CA ALA A 151 7.36 -2.50 7.66
C ALA A 151 7.91 -1.39 6.76
N LEU A 152 9.24 -1.29 6.64
CA LEU A 152 9.90 -0.35 5.73
C LEU A 152 9.51 -0.60 4.27
N HIS A 153 9.50 -1.86 3.82
CA HIS A 153 9.09 -2.23 2.46
C HIS A 153 7.69 -1.73 2.13
N VAL A 154 6.72 -1.99 3.02
CA VAL A 154 5.33 -1.63 2.79
C VAL A 154 5.13 -0.12 2.88
N LEU A 155 5.83 0.60 3.77
CA LEU A 155 5.79 2.06 3.84
C LEU A 155 6.39 2.71 2.59
N CYS A 156 7.50 2.19 2.07
CA CYS A 156 8.08 2.64 0.81
C CYS A 156 7.13 2.35 -0.37
N ALA A 157 6.51 1.16 -0.40
CA ALA A 157 5.54 0.79 -1.43
C ALA A 157 4.30 1.68 -1.38
N ALA A 158 3.79 1.98 -0.18
CA ALA A 158 2.65 2.88 0.02
C ALA A 158 2.98 4.33 -0.36
N THR A 159 4.22 4.77 -0.11
CA THR A 159 4.69 6.09 -0.54
C THR A 159 4.72 6.20 -2.07
N TRP A 160 5.22 5.17 -2.76
CA TRP A 160 5.27 5.14 -4.21
C TRP A 160 3.87 5.00 -4.82
N LEU A 161 3.17 3.90 -4.55
CA LEU A 161 1.87 3.58 -5.16
C LEU A 161 0.75 4.50 -4.69
N GLY A 162 0.66 4.74 -3.37
CA GLY A 162 -0.37 5.62 -2.80
C GLY A 162 -0.25 7.06 -3.27
N GLY A 163 0.95 7.50 -3.65
CA GLY A 163 1.20 8.85 -4.15
C GLY A 163 0.82 9.09 -5.61
N LEU A 164 0.61 8.04 -6.42
CA LEU A 164 0.34 8.18 -7.87
C LEU A 164 -1.00 8.87 -8.17
N LEU A 165 -2.05 8.61 -7.38
CA LEU A 165 -3.36 9.21 -7.61
C LEU A 165 -3.38 10.72 -7.28
N PRO A 166 -2.85 11.18 -6.12
CA PRO A 166 -2.60 12.59 -5.88
C PRO A 166 -1.71 13.26 -6.94
N LEU A 167 -0.70 12.56 -7.45
CA LEU A 167 0.16 13.06 -8.54
C LEU A 167 -0.65 13.41 -9.79
N LEU A 168 -1.51 12.49 -10.25
CA LEU A 168 -2.40 12.71 -11.39
C LEU A 168 -3.33 13.90 -11.18
N PHE A 169 -3.80 14.12 -9.94
CA PHE A 169 -4.61 15.29 -9.61
C PHE A 169 -3.80 16.59 -9.65
N CYS A 170 -2.58 16.62 -9.10
CA CYS A 170 -1.68 17.77 -9.19
C CYS A 170 -1.34 18.12 -10.65
N MET A 171 -1.20 17.13 -11.54
CA MET A 171 -0.98 17.38 -12.97
C MET A 171 -2.15 18.12 -13.64
N ARG A 172 -3.39 17.88 -13.20
CA ARG A 172 -4.56 18.63 -13.70
C ARG A 172 -4.54 20.07 -13.18
N LEU A 173 -4.16 20.26 -11.92
CA LEU A 173 -4.04 21.59 -11.31
C LEU A 173 -2.88 22.42 -11.88
N ALA A 174 -1.88 21.77 -12.47
CA ALA A 174 -0.74 22.43 -13.12
C ALA A 174 -1.12 23.28 -14.35
N LYS A 175 -2.38 23.19 -14.84
CA LYS A 175 -2.90 23.99 -15.95
C LYS A 175 -3.70 25.23 -15.53
N GLY A 176 -3.90 25.46 -14.23
CA GLY A 176 -4.76 26.51 -13.72
C GLY A 176 -4.08 27.40 -12.67
N GLN A 177 -4.90 28.16 -11.94
CA GLN A 177 -4.46 29.09 -10.89
C GLN A 177 -3.59 28.47 -9.77
N TRP A 178 -3.59 27.14 -9.64
CA TRP A 178 -2.81 26.40 -8.65
C TRP A 178 -1.45 25.90 -9.19
N GLN A 179 -1.05 26.31 -10.40
CA GLN A 179 0.14 25.80 -11.09
C GLN A 179 1.41 25.81 -10.23
N PRO A 180 1.82 26.93 -9.59
CA PRO A 180 3.08 26.95 -8.83
C PRO A 180 3.08 25.94 -7.67
N ALA A 181 1.97 25.88 -6.93
CA ALA A 181 1.79 24.95 -5.81
C ALA A 181 1.73 23.48 -6.27
N ALA A 182 1.08 23.22 -7.40
CA ALA A 182 1.01 21.88 -7.99
C ALA A 182 2.39 21.41 -8.44
N ILE A 183 3.14 22.22 -9.20
CA ILE A 183 4.50 21.90 -9.66
C ILE A 183 5.42 21.64 -8.46
N TYR A 184 5.38 22.51 -7.45
CA TYR A 184 6.15 22.32 -6.21
C TYR A 184 5.88 20.97 -5.55
N THR A 185 4.60 20.62 -5.41
CA THR A 185 4.16 19.37 -4.79
C THR A 185 4.63 18.16 -5.59
N MET A 186 4.54 18.22 -6.92
CA MET A 186 5.01 17.15 -7.82
C MET A 186 6.53 16.99 -7.77
N MET A 187 7.30 18.08 -7.69
CA MET A 187 8.76 18.02 -7.52
C MET A 187 9.16 17.41 -6.17
N ARG A 188 8.46 17.75 -5.07
CA ARG A 188 8.66 17.10 -3.76
C ARG A 188 8.39 15.60 -3.84
N PHE A 189 7.23 15.21 -4.39
CA PHE A 189 6.89 13.81 -4.57
C PHE A 189 7.92 13.09 -5.42
N SER A 190 8.37 13.67 -6.53
CA SER A 190 9.38 13.06 -7.40
C SER A 190 10.67 12.77 -6.61
N ARG A 191 11.18 13.73 -5.83
CA ARG A 191 12.39 13.50 -4.99
C ARG A 191 12.21 12.35 -4.00
N VAL A 192 11.11 12.35 -3.24
CA VAL A 192 10.83 11.29 -2.27
C VAL A 192 10.54 9.95 -2.95
N GLY A 193 9.89 9.96 -4.11
CA GLY A 193 9.57 8.80 -4.91
C GLY A 193 10.80 8.00 -5.32
N HIS A 194 11.94 8.65 -5.58
CA HIS A 194 13.19 7.94 -5.88
C HIS A 194 13.68 7.10 -4.70
N TYR A 195 13.68 7.69 -3.50
CA TYR A 195 14.04 6.97 -2.27
C TYR A 195 13.02 5.89 -1.94
N ALA A 196 11.73 6.13 -2.18
CA ALA A 196 10.68 5.13 -1.99
C ALA A 196 10.87 3.94 -2.94
N VAL A 197 11.14 4.17 -4.22
CA VAL A 197 11.42 3.11 -5.21
C VAL A 197 12.67 2.31 -4.82
N ALA A 198 13.77 2.99 -4.50
CA ALA A 198 15.00 2.33 -4.06
C ALA A 198 14.76 1.51 -2.78
N GLY A 199 14.02 2.07 -1.83
CA GLY A 199 13.61 1.40 -0.60
C GLY A 199 12.79 0.14 -0.88
N VAL A 200 11.77 0.19 -1.74
CA VAL A 200 10.97 -0.99 -2.14
C VAL A 200 11.86 -2.08 -2.71
N VAL A 201 12.78 -1.75 -3.61
CA VAL A 201 13.65 -2.72 -4.26
C VAL A 201 14.59 -3.36 -3.23
N LEU A 202 15.33 -2.54 -2.47
CA LEU A 202 16.31 -3.04 -1.49
C LEU A 202 15.64 -3.89 -0.40
N THR A 203 14.60 -3.35 0.24
CA THR A 203 13.87 -4.09 1.28
C THR A 203 13.13 -5.31 0.72
N GLY A 204 12.73 -5.28 -0.56
CA GLY A 204 12.13 -6.41 -1.26
C GLY A 204 13.12 -7.58 -1.44
N VAL A 205 14.37 -7.27 -1.81
CA VAL A 205 15.47 -8.25 -1.87
C VAL A 205 15.71 -8.87 -0.50
N PHE A 206 15.83 -8.05 0.56
CA PHE A 206 16.00 -8.56 1.91
C PHE A 206 14.80 -9.41 2.38
N ASN A 207 13.57 -9.03 2.04
CA ASN A 207 12.39 -9.85 2.35
C ASN A 207 12.46 -11.22 1.65
N ALA A 208 12.88 -11.26 0.39
CA ALA A 208 13.05 -12.53 -0.32
C ALA A 208 14.14 -13.40 0.34
N LEU A 209 15.27 -12.81 0.72
CA LEU A 209 16.36 -13.51 1.42
C LEU A 209 15.93 -14.03 2.80
N PHE A 210 15.18 -13.25 3.58
CA PHE A 210 14.69 -13.70 4.89
C PHE A 210 13.67 -14.85 4.79
N ILE A 211 12.93 -14.94 3.68
CA ILE A 211 11.89 -15.96 3.49
C ILE A 211 12.44 -17.23 2.82
N LEU A 212 13.25 -17.08 1.77
CA LEU A 212 13.74 -18.19 0.96
C LEU A 212 15.15 -18.67 1.37
N GLY A 213 15.92 -17.85 2.09
CA GLY A 213 17.33 -18.13 2.33
C GLY A 213 18.17 -18.05 1.04
N ILE A 214 19.23 -18.85 1.00
CA ILE A 214 20.19 -18.89 -0.13
C ILE A 214 19.79 -19.96 -1.15
N ASP A 215 19.21 -21.07 -0.70
CA ASP A 215 18.83 -22.21 -1.55
C ASP A 215 17.42 -22.02 -2.12
N ILE A 216 17.34 -21.43 -3.32
CA ILE A 216 16.06 -21.03 -3.93
C ILE A 216 15.37 -22.24 -4.61
N PRO A 217 14.15 -22.61 -4.20
CA PRO A 217 13.38 -23.66 -4.86
C PRO A 217 12.71 -23.11 -6.13
N TRP A 218 13.42 -23.10 -7.26
CA TRP A 218 12.95 -22.52 -8.52
C TRP A 218 11.62 -23.07 -9.05
N GLN A 219 11.28 -24.30 -8.69
CA GLN A 219 10.03 -24.95 -9.10
C GLN A 219 8.83 -24.62 -8.18
N ALA A 220 9.07 -24.01 -7.02
CA ALA A 220 8.00 -23.63 -6.11
C ALA A 220 7.12 -22.53 -6.74
N ARG A 221 5.80 -22.73 -6.69
CA ARG A 221 4.81 -21.76 -7.22
C ARG A 221 4.96 -20.37 -6.58
N TYR A 222 5.33 -20.33 -5.30
CA TYR A 222 5.65 -19.10 -4.58
C TYR A 222 6.77 -18.31 -5.28
N VAL A 223 7.87 -18.97 -5.64
CA VAL A 223 9.04 -18.35 -6.28
C VAL A 223 8.68 -17.85 -7.68
N GLN A 224 7.93 -18.62 -8.46
CA GLN A 224 7.50 -18.18 -9.80
C GLN A 224 6.64 -16.91 -9.76
N PHE A 225 5.69 -16.82 -8.82
CA PHE A 225 4.86 -15.63 -8.65
C PHE A 225 5.63 -14.45 -8.03
N LEU A 226 6.62 -14.73 -7.18
CA LEU A 226 7.55 -13.70 -6.69
C LEU A 226 8.38 -13.11 -7.85
N LEU A 227 8.91 -13.93 -8.75
CA LEU A 227 9.62 -13.47 -9.95
C LEU A 227 8.71 -12.67 -10.87
N PHE A 228 7.46 -13.10 -11.07
CA PHE A 228 6.47 -12.35 -11.83
C PHE A 228 6.21 -10.97 -11.19
N LYS A 229 6.04 -10.90 -9.87
CA LYS A 229 5.96 -9.62 -9.13
C LYS A 229 7.20 -8.76 -9.37
N CYS A 230 8.40 -9.33 -9.30
CA CYS A 230 9.65 -8.61 -9.55
C CYS A 230 9.72 -8.05 -10.98
N ALA A 231 9.27 -8.80 -11.98
CA ALA A 231 9.20 -8.34 -13.37
C ALA A 231 8.22 -7.15 -13.52
N LEU A 232 7.05 -7.21 -12.88
CA LEU A 232 6.10 -6.10 -12.86
C LEU A 232 6.71 -4.85 -12.20
N VAL A 233 7.38 -5.01 -11.05
CA VAL A 233 8.06 -3.90 -10.36
C VAL A 233 9.18 -3.33 -11.22
N ALA A 234 9.99 -4.16 -11.88
CA ALA A 234 11.04 -3.71 -12.78
C ALA A 234 10.46 -2.88 -13.94
N LEU A 235 9.36 -3.33 -14.56
CA LEU A 235 8.66 -2.58 -15.59
C LEU A 235 8.15 -1.23 -15.06
N MET A 236 7.57 -1.20 -13.85
CA MET A 236 7.15 0.05 -13.22
C MET A 236 8.33 0.99 -12.99
N VAL A 237 9.49 0.49 -12.53
CA VAL A 237 10.71 1.30 -12.35
C VAL A 237 11.15 1.89 -13.68
N VAL A 238 11.18 1.11 -14.76
CA VAL A 238 11.51 1.61 -16.11
C VAL A 238 10.57 2.73 -16.52
N ILE A 239 9.25 2.56 -16.31
CA ILE A 239 8.25 3.60 -16.60
C ILE A 239 8.49 4.85 -15.75
N ALA A 240 8.72 4.71 -14.44
CA ALA A 240 8.96 5.82 -13.53
C ALA A 240 10.21 6.63 -13.92
N LEU A 241 11.29 5.93 -14.27
CA LEU A 241 12.54 6.54 -14.74
C LEU A 241 12.34 7.21 -16.11
N ALA A 242 11.60 6.58 -17.02
CA ALA A 242 11.26 7.16 -18.33
C ALA A 242 10.49 8.47 -18.16
N ASN A 243 9.45 8.44 -17.33
CA ASN A 243 8.63 9.61 -16.98
C ASN A 243 9.50 10.74 -16.41
N ARG A 244 10.42 10.43 -15.50
CA ARG A 244 11.24 11.44 -14.81
C ARG A 244 12.38 12.01 -15.64
N TYR A 245 13.16 11.17 -16.31
CA TYR A 245 14.42 11.58 -16.93
C TYR A 245 14.26 11.92 -18.41
N PHE A 246 13.20 11.45 -19.07
CA PHE A 246 12.97 11.75 -20.49
C PHE A 246 11.74 12.63 -20.73
N LEU A 247 10.61 12.39 -20.05
CA LEU A 247 9.39 13.17 -20.31
C LEU A 247 9.37 14.50 -19.57
N VAL A 248 9.63 14.51 -18.26
CA VAL A 248 9.58 15.74 -17.45
C VAL A 248 10.50 16.86 -17.98
N PRO A 249 11.77 16.61 -18.39
CA PRO A 249 12.61 17.65 -18.97
C PRO A 249 12.10 18.21 -20.30
N ARG A 250 11.22 17.48 -21.00
CA ARG A 250 10.61 17.89 -22.26
C ARG A 250 9.30 18.68 -22.07
N PHE A 251 8.84 18.87 -20.83
CA PHE A 251 7.68 19.71 -20.54
C PHE A 251 7.98 21.18 -20.83
N ARG A 252 7.59 21.64 -22.02
CA ARG A 252 7.55 23.04 -22.43
C ARG A 252 6.15 23.62 -22.24
N ALA A 253 6.03 24.94 -22.14
CA ALA A 253 4.76 25.65 -21.88
C ALA A 253 3.60 25.31 -22.86
N GLN A 254 3.87 24.67 -24.01
CA GLN A 254 2.88 24.25 -25.02
C GLN A 254 2.84 22.72 -25.28
N SER A 255 3.52 21.90 -24.47
CA SER A 255 3.70 20.46 -24.70
C SER A 255 2.50 19.60 -24.24
N GLY A 256 1.40 19.68 -24.98
CA GLY A 256 0.19 18.89 -24.69
C GLY A 256 0.38 17.38 -24.86
N ARG A 257 1.23 16.94 -25.80
CA ARG A 257 1.46 15.53 -26.13
C ARG A 257 2.28 14.82 -25.05
N GLU A 258 3.39 15.40 -24.63
CA GLU A 258 4.30 14.86 -23.60
C GLU A 258 3.55 14.70 -22.27
N GLN A 259 2.71 15.69 -21.94
CA GLN A 259 1.87 15.63 -20.75
C GLN A 259 0.83 14.50 -20.83
N GLN A 260 0.21 14.28 -21.99
CA GLN A 260 -0.72 13.16 -22.18
C GLN A 260 -0.01 11.80 -22.07
N ILE A 261 1.19 11.67 -22.64
CA ILE A 261 1.99 10.44 -22.52
C ILE A 261 2.33 10.20 -21.05
N PHE A 262 2.79 11.22 -20.32
CA PHE A 262 3.06 11.11 -18.88
C PHE A 262 1.83 10.61 -18.11
N ILE A 263 0.65 11.21 -18.35
CA ILE A 263 -0.59 10.79 -17.70
C ILE A 263 -0.91 9.31 -18.01
N ARG A 264 -0.79 8.88 -19.27
CA ARG A 264 -1.01 7.48 -19.67
C ARG A 264 -0.01 6.54 -19.00
N MET A 265 1.26 6.92 -18.94
CA MET A 265 2.31 6.13 -18.28
C MET A 265 2.09 6.04 -16.78
N THR A 266 1.70 7.12 -16.10
CA THR A 266 1.32 7.09 -14.68
C THR A 266 0.07 6.24 -14.44
N HIS A 267 -0.92 6.27 -15.34
CA HIS A 267 -2.04 5.34 -15.28
C HIS A 267 -1.59 3.87 -15.45
N ALA A 268 -0.66 3.60 -16.35
CA ALA A 268 -0.06 2.27 -16.48
C ALA A 268 0.67 1.85 -15.19
N GLU A 269 1.40 2.76 -14.52
CA GLU A 269 2.00 2.48 -13.21
C GLU A 269 0.95 2.15 -12.14
N VAL A 270 -0.20 2.84 -12.12
CA VAL A 270 -1.29 2.52 -11.19
C VAL A 270 -1.85 1.12 -11.46
N VAL A 271 -2.05 0.76 -12.73
CA VAL A 271 -2.55 -0.57 -13.11
C VAL A 271 -1.52 -1.66 -12.76
N LEU A 272 -0.25 -1.46 -13.10
CA LEU A 272 0.83 -2.38 -12.74
C LEU A 272 0.97 -2.50 -11.21
N GLY A 273 0.83 -1.41 -10.48
CA GLY A 273 0.79 -1.40 -9.02
C GLY A 273 -0.36 -2.23 -8.45
N ALA A 274 -1.55 -2.10 -9.03
CA ALA A 274 -2.69 -2.94 -8.67
C ALA A 274 -2.44 -4.42 -8.99
N LEU A 275 -1.80 -4.74 -10.12
CA LEU A 275 -1.40 -6.11 -10.45
C LEU A 275 -0.35 -6.67 -9.48
N VAL A 276 0.63 -5.85 -9.06
CA VAL A 276 1.60 -6.21 -8.02
C VAL A 276 0.89 -6.51 -6.70
N LEU A 277 -0.07 -5.68 -6.29
CA LEU A 277 -0.88 -5.90 -5.09
C LEU A 277 -1.74 -7.16 -5.19
N ALA A 278 -2.37 -7.42 -6.34
CA ALA A 278 -3.15 -8.61 -6.56
C ALA A 278 -2.27 -9.88 -6.50
N THR A 279 -1.11 -9.82 -7.15
CA THR A 279 -0.12 -10.90 -7.15
C THR A 279 0.34 -11.21 -5.73
N VAL A 280 0.78 -10.20 -4.95
CA VAL A 280 1.23 -10.41 -3.57
C VAL A 280 0.09 -10.83 -2.64
N SER A 281 -1.14 -10.37 -2.88
CA SER A 281 -2.31 -10.80 -2.09
C SER A 281 -2.60 -12.29 -2.27
N LEU A 282 -2.30 -12.83 -3.46
CA LEU A 282 -2.48 -14.25 -3.79
C LEU A 282 -1.37 -15.12 -3.19
N PHE A 283 -0.13 -14.94 -3.64
CA PHE A 283 0.95 -15.89 -3.31
C PHE A 283 1.44 -15.77 -1.85
N ALA A 284 1.18 -14.65 -1.17
CA ALA A 284 1.53 -14.51 0.24
C ALA A 284 0.70 -15.42 1.17
N THR A 285 -0.33 -16.10 0.66
CA THR A 285 -1.08 -17.12 1.40
C THR A 285 -0.57 -18.54 1.18
N TRP A 286 0.43 -18.72 0.30
CA TRP A 286 1.04 -20.02 0.01
C TRP A 286 2.30 -20.24 0.86
N GLU A 287 2.64 -21.50 1.05
CA GLU A 287 3.92 -21.90 1.63
C GLU A 287 5.07 -21.57 0.66
N PRO A 288 6.23 -21.12 1.17
CA PRO A 288 7.33 -20.67 0.34
C PRO A 288 8.22 -21.80 -0.23
N PHE A 289 8.04 -23.03 0.25
CA PHE A 289 8.81 -24.23 -0.11
C PHE A 289 7.93 -25.34 -0.70
#